data_AF-A0A9P6WLD4-F1
#
_entry.id   AF-A0A9P6WLD4-F1
#
_cell.length_a   1.000
_cell.length_b   1.000
_cell.length_c   1.000
_cell.angle_alpha   90.00
_cell.angle_beta   90.00
_cell.angle_gamma   90.00
#
_symmetry.space_group_name_H-M   'P 1'
#
loop_
_entity.id
_entity.type
_entity.pdbx_description
1 polymer ?
#
loop_
_entity_poly.entity_id
_entity_poly.type
_entity_poly.pdbx_seq_one_letter_code
_entity_poly.pdbx_strand_id
1 'polypeptide(L)'
;MYLTPEKELYTIIQQYYSGKYSDITSLDLDAEFDFSNVLYDIEAHFYKIRSYLILEDYSNAAELLNIIEKKIISNNENNLIDSKTSNLLINDVKILNSFIDFKKLNLIDHELLNSIDNNTPSLALIYKKIIESNSKISISSPDLDLESFIYLLFLNSNIENKEIDLKIIKNLKSHYSDSLILDFAIAWLGLSKSTIINDDDSIANIKNSYYFFDELSSSSNTDSIKNTINLLACQLKLGNIPEALECIEKLKSFNEKDTLKSWNYSLLINKIALESIKLNSVDRLSLIEKIKKDFPESSYVKDLNEKDDLFTSIVSTYN
;
A
#
# COMPACT_ATOMS: atom_id res chain seq x y z
N MET A 1 4.79 -15.40 -11.78
CA MET A 1 3.44 -14.93 -12.12
C MET A 1 2.52 -16.14 -12.07
N TYR A 2 1.85 -16.38 -10.94
CA TYR A 2 1.06 -17.60 -10.78
C TYR A 2 -0.28 -17.53 -11.50
N LEU A 3 -0.82 -16.34 -11.71
CA LEU A 3 -2.16 -16.15 -12.24
C LEU A 3 -2.25 -14.81 -12.99
N THR A 4 -2.82 -14.83 -14.19
CA THR A 4 -3.71 -13.76 -14.72
C THR A 4 -4.80 -14.42 -15.55
N PRO A 5 -6.02 -13.86 -15.58
CA PRO A 5 -6.41 -12.56 -15.03
C PRO A 5 -7.12 -12.67 -13.68
N GLU A 6 -7.00 -11.60 -12.93
CA GLU A 6 -7.57 -11.26 -11.62
C GLU A 6 -9.10 -11.51 -11.46
N LYS A 7 -9.82 -12.16 -12.39
CA LYS A 7 -11.29 -12.19 -12.39
C LYS A 7 -11.91 -12.79 -11.12
N GLU A 8 -11.46 -13.97 -10.71
CA GLU A 8 -12.01 -14.62 -9.50
C GLU A 8 -11.54 -13.94 -8.21
N LEU A 9 -10.38 -13.29 -8.26
CA LEU A 9 -9.81 -12.54 -7.16
C LEU A 9 -10.20 -11.06 -7.16
N TYR A 10 -10.96 -10.61 -8.16
CA TYR A 10 -11.08 -9.19 -8.49
C TYR A 10 -11.64 -8.43 -7.29
N THR A 11 -12.72 -8.93 -6.72
CA THR A 11 -13.36 -8.34 -5.53
C THR A 11 -12.40 -8.27 -4.35
N ILE A 12 -11.64 -9.34 -4.08
CA ILE A 12 -10.71 -9.44 -2.94
C ILE A 12 -9.54 -8.48 -3.13
N ILE A 13 -8.93 -8.46 -4.31
CA ILE A 13 -7.84 -7.54 -4.68
C ILE A 13 -8.35 -6.10 -4.55
N GLN A 14 -9.52 -5.80 -5.13
CA GLN A 14 -10.11 -4.46 -5.11
C GLN A 14 -10.39 -3.98 -3.68
N GLN A 15 -10.95 -4.83 -2.83
CA GLN A 15 -11.15 -4.55 -1.41
C GLN A 15 -9.81 -4.34 -0.69
N TYR A 16 -8.80 -5.18 -0.95
CA TYR A 16 -7.52 -5.14 -0.27
C TYR A 16 -6.78 -3.83 -0.54
N TYR A 17 -6.68 -3.44 -1.82
CA TYR A 17 -6.03 -2.19 -2.21
C TYR A 17 -6.84 -0.96 -1.84
N SER A 18 -8.17 -1.08 -1.73
CA SER A 18 -9.05 -0.07 -1.14
C SER A 18 -8.91 0.05 0.39
N GLY A 19 -8.23 -0.86 1.07
CA GLY A 19 -8.08 -0.81 2.53
C GLY A 19 -9.29 -1.35 3.29
N LYS A 20 -10.07 -2.24 2.69
CA LYS A 20 -11.21 -2.92 3.33
C LYS A 20 -10.76 -4.16 4.11
N TYR A 21 -9.74 -4.01 4.96
CA TYR A 21 -9.08 -5.14 5.61
C TYR A 21 -10.02 -5.90 6.55
N SER A 22 -10.82 -5.18 7.34
CA SER A 22 -11.81 -5.78 8.25
C SER A 22 -12.85 -6.60 7.49
N ASP A 23 -13.36 -6.05 6.37
CA ASP A 23 -14.33 -6.73 5.51
C ASP A 23 -13.72 -8.05 4.99
N ILE A 24 -12.48 -8.03 4.47
CA ILE A 24 -11.79 -9.24 3.98
C ILE A 24 -11.60 -10.27 5.09
N THR A 25 -11.19 -9.85 6.30
CA THR A 25 -11.00 -10.78 7.42
C THR A 25 -12.31 -11.45 7.87
N SER A 26 -13.46 -10.80 7.61
CA SER A 26 -14.78 -11.33 7.95
C SER A 26 -15.37 -12.29 6.91
N LEU A 27 -14.85 -12.30 5.67
CA LEU A 27 -15.34 -13.17 4.59
C LEU A 27 -15.16 -14.64 4.95
N ASP A 28 -16.18 -15.46 4.73
CA ASP A 28 -16.04 -16.91 4.70
C ASP A 28 -15.65 -17.36 3.29
N LEU A 29 -14.35 -17.41 2.99
CA LEU A 29 -13.84 -17.70 1.64
C LEU A 29 -14.27 -19.08 1.12
N ASP A 30 -14.51 -20.06 2.00
CA ASP A 30 -14.94 -21.40 1.60
C ASP A 30 -16.45 -21.47 1.31
N ALA A 31 -17.25 -20.56 1.87
CA ALA A 31 -18.70 -20.53 1.69
C ALA A 31 -19.17 -19.49 0.65
N GLU A 32 -18.45 -18.37 0.54
CA GLU A 32 -18.85 -17.22 -0.28
C GLU A 32 -18.24 -17.24 -1.69
N PHE A 33 -17.18 -18.02 -1.91
CA PHE A 33 -16.46 -18.07 -3.18
C PHE A 33 -16.31 -19.52 -3.69
N ASP A 34 -16.50 -19.70 -4.99
CA ASP A 34 -16.24 -20.96 -5.68
C ASP A 34 -15.10 -20.73 -6.68
N PHE A 35 -13.89 -21.03 -6.25
CA PHE A 35 -12.68 -20.82 -7.05
C PHE A 35 -12.49 -21.98 -8.04
N SER A 36 -12.27 -21.66 -9.31
CA SER A 36 -12.05 -22.66 -10.36
C SER A 36 -10.70 -23.37 -10.23
N ASN A 37 -9.77 -22.79 -9.46
CA ASN A 37 -8.42 -23.28 -9.28
C ASN A 37 -7.97 -23.07 -7.82
N VAL A 38 -7.34 -24.11 -7.25
CA VAL A 38 -6.75 -24.07 -5.90
C VAL A 38 -5.75 -22.91 -5.72
N LEU A 39 -5.09 -22.44 -6.77
CA LEU A 39 -4.20 -21.29 -6.71
C LEU A 39 -4.95 -19.98 -6.43
N TYR A 40 -6.15 -19.79 -6.99
CA TYR A 40 -6.97 -18.61 -6.67
C TYR A 40 -7.42 -18.64 -5.22
N ASP A 41 -7.84 -19.81 -4.75
CA ASP A 41 -8.21 -20.01 -3.36
C ASP A 41 -7.05 -19.74 -2.38
N ILE A 42 -5.86 -20.27 -2.64
CA ILE A 42 -4.67 -20.00 -1.82
C ILE A 42 -4.32 -18.50 -1.84
N GLU A 43 -4.37 -17.86 -3.00
CA GLU A 43 -4.07 -16.44 -3.15
C GLU A 43 -5.10 -15.55 -2.41
N ALA A 44 -6.39 -15.88 -2.49
CA ALA A 44 -7.44 -15.22 -1.72
C ALA A 44 -7.16 -15.29 -0.21
N HIS A 45 -6.74 -16.46 0.26
CA HIS A 45 -6.32 -16.66 1.64
C HIS A 45 -5.05 -15.85 1.99
N PHE A 46 -4.09 -15.70 1.08
CA PHE A 46 -2.96 -14.79 1.31
C PHE A 46 -3.40 -13.33 1.48
N TYR A 47 -4.35 -12.83 0.68
CA TYR A 47 -4.91 -11.49 0.92
C TYR A 47 -5.61 -11.37 2.28
N LYS A 48 -6.31 -12.42 2.72
CA LYS A 48 -6.93 -12.47 4.05
C LYS A 48 -5.89 -12.48 5.18
N ILE A 49 -4.84 -13.30 5.05
CA ILE A 49 -3.69 -13.33 5.98
C ILE A 49 -3.03 -11.95 6.05
N ARG A 50 -2.74 -11.33 4.91
CA ARG A 50 -2.12 -10.00 4.84
C ARG A 50 -3.01 -8.92 5.45
N SER A 51 -4.33 -9.04 5.32
CA SER A 51 -5.29 -8.16 5.98
C SER A 51 -5.24 -8.30 7.51
N TYR A 52 -5.16 -9.54 8.04
CA TYR A 52 -4.91 -9.76 9.46
C TYR A 52 -3.59 -9.14 9.93
N LEU A 53 -2.51 -9.28 9.13
CA LEU A 53 -1.21 -8.68 9.45
C LEU A 53 -1.26 -7.16 9.54
N ILE A 54 -2.01 -6.51 8.64
CA ILE A 54 -2.20 -5.05 8.63
C ILE A 54 -3.02 -4.60 9.85
N LEU A 55 -4.00 -5.40 10.26
CA LEU A 55 -4.81 -5.16 11.47
C LEU A 55 -4.10 -5.60 12.77
N GLU A 56 -2.84 -6.01 12.69
CA GLU A 56 -2.02 -6.48 13.82
C GLU A 56 -2.59 -7.73 14.52
N ASP A 57 -3.46 -8.50 13.84
CA ASP A 57 -4.02 -9.76 14.33
C ASP A 57 -3.14 -10.94 13.91
N TYR A 58 -1.96 -11.02 14.52
CA TYR A 58 -0.97 -12.03 14.19
C TYR A 58 -1.36 -13.45 14.59
N SER A 59 -2.33 -13.62 15.48
CA SER A 59 -2.77 -14.94 15.94
C SER A 59 -3.63 -15.61 14.87
N ASN A 60 -4.64 -14.90 14.36
CA ASN A 60 -5.48 -15.40 13.27
C ASN A 60 -4.69 -15.55 11.97
N ALA A 61 -3.75 -14.64 11.70
CA ALA A 61 -2.84 -14.77 10.56
C ALA A 61 -2.02 -16.08 10.61
N ALA A 62 -1.42 -16.41 11.77
CA ALA A 62 -0.61 -17.61 11.94
C ALA A 62 -1.44 -18.91 11.86
N GLU A 63 -2.65 -18.91 12.43
CA GLU A 63 -3.56 -20.06 12.33
C GLU A 63 -3.94 -20.35 10.87
N LEU A 64 -4.32 -19.31 10.13
CA LEU A 64 -4.70 -19.44 8.73
C LEU A 64 -3.52 -19.86 7.85
N LEU A 65 -2.32 -19.35 8.11
CA LEU A 65 -1.10 -19.79 7.43
C LEU A 65 -0.84 -21.29 7.60
N ASN A 66 -1.03 -21.85 8.80
CA ASN A 66 -0.86 -23.29 9.06
C ASN A 66 -1.89 -24.14 8.29
N ILE A 67 -3.13 -23.65 8.15
CA ILE A 67 -4.16 -24.30 7.34
C ILE A 67 -3.73 -24.33 5.86
N ILE A 68 -3.27 -23.21 5.34
CA ILE A 68 -2.81 -23.08 3.95
C ILE A 68 -1.56 -23.91 3.69
N GLU A 69 -0.59 -23.93 4.60
CA GLU A 69 0.60 -24.77 4.49
C GLU A 69 0.24 -26.24 4.34
N LYS A 70 -0.66 -26.75 5.19
CA LYS A 70 -1.15 -28.14 5.09
C LYS A 70 -1.85 -28.41 3.77
N LYS A 71 -2.64 -27.45 3.27
CA LYS A 71 -3.35 -27.54 1.97
C LYS A 71 -2.37 -27.62 0.80
N ILE A 72 -1.30 -26.84 0.83
CA ILE A 72 -0.23 -26.86 -0.19
C ILE A 72 0.54 -28.19 -0.15
N ILE A 73 0.87 -28.68 1.05
CA ILE A 73 1.65 -29.93 1.24
C ILE A 73 0.84 -31.16 0.82
N SER A 74 -0.46 -31.20 1.15
CA SER A 74 -1.26 -32.40 0.95
C SER A 74 -1.44 -32.74 -0.54
N ASN A 75 -1.42 -31.72 -1.42
CA ASN A 75 -1.39 -31.82 -2.89
C ASN A 75 -2.22 -32.99 -3.45
N ASN A 76 -3.46 -33.12 -2.99
CA ASN A 76 -4.35 -34.24 -3.30
C ASN A 76 -4.74 -34.22 -4.79
N GLU A 77 -5.30 -35.31 -5.32
CA GLU A 77 -5.73 -35.40 -6.74
C GLU A 77 -6.67 -34.26 -7.19
N ASN A 78 -7.41 -33.64 -6.25
CA ASN A 78 -8.29 -32.50 -6.51
C ASN A 78 -7.59 -31.11 -6.44
N ASN A 79 -6.34 -31.06 -5.97
CA ASN A 79 -5.55 -29.85 -5.70
C ASN A 79 -4.17 -29.93 -6.35
N LEU A 80 -4.08 -30.39 -7.60
CA LEU A 80 -2.80 -30.60 -8.28
C LEU A 80 -2.06 -29.26 -8.49
N ILE A 81 -1.12 -28.99 -7.59
CA ILE A 81 -0.14 -27.91 -7.70
C ILE A 81 1.19 -28.55 -8.13
N ASP A 82 1.80 -28.02 -9.18
CA ASP A 82 3.10 -28.51 -9.61
C ASP A 82 4.17 -28.24 -8.55
N SER A 83 5.20 -29.09 -8.50
CA SER A 83 6.24 -29.02 -7.47
C SER A 83 6.95 -27.66 -7.40
N LYS A 84 7.12 -26.95 -8.52
CA LYS A 84 7.79 -25.65 -8.55
C LYS A 84 6.91 -24.60 -7.89
N THR A 85 5.63 -24.56 -8.25
CA THR A 85 4.64 -23.65 -7.64
C THR A 85 4.47 -23.94 -6.15
N SER A 86 4.33 -25.22 -5.76
CA SER A 86 4.20 -25.64 -4.36
C SER A 86 5.40 -25.15 -3.52
N ASN A 87 6.63 -25.34 -4.00
CA ASN A 87 7.83 -24.86 -3.31
C ASN A 87 7.84 -23.34 -3.10
N LEU A 88 7.32 -22.58 -4.07
CA LEU A 88 7.28 -21.13 -3.99
C LEU A 88 6.20 -20.65 -3.02
N LEU A 89 5.02 -21.27 -3.01
CA LEU A 89 3.97 -20.99 -2.02
C LEU A 89 4.42 -21.35 -0.59
N ILE A 90 5.13 -22.47 -0.40
CA ILE A 90 5.71 -22.84 0.90
C ILE A 90 6.77 -21.82 1.34
N ASN A 91 7.55 -21.29 0.40
CA ASN A 91 8.48 -20.22 0.71
C ASN A 91 7.75 -18.95 1.17
N ASP A 92 6.66 -18.57 0.51
CA ASP A 92 5.85 -17.41 0.93
C ASP A 92 5.24 -17.61 2.32
N VAL A 93 4.76 -18.82 2.65
CA VAL A 93 4.33 -19.18 4.01
C VAL A 93 5.45 -18.97 5.03
N LYS A 94 6.67 -19.46 4.76
CA LYS A 94 7.82 -19.28 5.65
C LYS A 94 8.17 -17.81 5.85
N ILE A 95 8.11 -17.01 4.79
CA ILE A 95 8.35 -15.56 4.86
C ILE A 95 7.30 -14.87 5.72
N LEU A 96 6.02 -15.20 5.54
CA LEU A 96 4.93 -14.61 6.34
C LEU A 96 5.03 -15.01 7.81
N ASN A 97 5.37 -16.26 8.12
CA ASN A 97 5.65 -16.69 9.50
C ASN A 97 6.84 -15.93 10.10
N SER A 98 7.92 -15.76 9.35
CA SER A 98 9.10 -14.99 9.81
C SER A 98 8.77 -13.51 10.02
N PHE A 99 7.87 -12.94 9.22
CA PHE A 99 7.36 -11.59 9.43
C PHE A 99 6.51 -11.49 10.70
N ILE A 100 5.66 -12.49 10.98
CA ILE A 100 4.88 -12.56 12.22
C ILE A 100 5.82 -12.63 13.44
N ASP A 101 6.84 -13.48 13.41
CA ASP A 101 7.82 -13.62 14.50
C ASP A 101 8.60 -12.33 14.72
N PHE A 102 9.00 -11.65 13.63
CA PHE A 102 9.60 -10.32 13.71
C PHE A 102 8.66 -9.31 14.37
N LYS A 103 7.39 -9.26 13.97
CA LYS A 103 6.42 -8.29 14.52
C LYS A 103 6.05 -8.56 15.97
N LYS A 104 5.87 -9.82 16.36
CA LYS A 104 5.46 -10.20 17.72
C LYS A 104 6.62 -10.21 18.72
N LEU A 105 7.78 -10.71 18.29
CA LEU A 105 8.88 -11.09 19.18
C LEU A 105 10.20 -10.39 18.84
N ASN A 106 10.24 -9.59 17.77
CA ASN A 106 11.47 -9.00 17.24
C ASN A 106 12.54 -10.06 16.90
N LEU A 107 12.09 -11.26 16.50
CA LEU A 107 12.97 -12.36 16.08
C LEU A 107 13.15 -12.31 14.57
N ILE A 108 14.41 -12.42 14.12
CA ILE A 108 14.79 -12.38 12.71
C ILE A 108 15.40 -13.73 12.33
N ASP A 109 14.83 -14.38 11.30
CA ASP A 109 15.45 -15.55 10.69
C ASP A 109 16.57 -15.12 9.74
N HIS A 110 17.79 -15.06 10.27
CA HIS A 110 18.97 -14.66 9.50
C HIS A 110 19.34 -15.67 8.41
N GLU A 111 19.04 -16.96 8.58
CA GLU A 111 19.33 -17.97 7.56
C GLU A 111 18.43 -17.75 6.34
N LEU A 112 17.12 -17.57 6.58
CA LEU A 112 16.17 -17.20 5.54
C LEU A 112 16.57 -15.89 4.87
N LEU A 113 16.86 -14.85 5.64
CA LEU A 113 17.23 -13.52 5.13
C LEU A 113 18.44 -13.54 4.17
N ASN A 114 19.46 -14.34 4.51
CA ASN A 114 20.67 -14.51 3.71
C ASN A 114 20.43 -15.33 2.44
N SER A 115 19.41 -16.19 2.42
CA SER A 115 19.06 -17.02 1.26
C SER A 115 18.27 -16.29 0.17
N ILE A 116 17.68 -15.13 0.48
CA ILE A 116 16.80 -14.38 -0.42
C ILE A 116 17.60 -13.74 -1.56
N ASP A 117 17.18 -14.02 -2.80
CA ASP A 117 17.72 -13.37 -3.99
C ASP A 117 17.39 -11.87 -3.99
N ASN A 118 18.40 -11.06 -4.32
CA ASN A 118 18.29 -9.59 -4.29
C ASN A 118 17.76 -8.98 -5.58
N ASN A 119 17.55 -9.78 -6.63
CA ASN A 119 17.25 -9.28 -7.97
C ASN A 119 15.81 -9.56 -8.39
N THR A 120 15.21 -10.60 -7.83
CA THR A 120 13.89 -11.09 -8.17
C THR A 120 12.81 -10.45 -7.28
N PRO A 121 11.90 -9.64 -7.83
CA PRO A 121 10.73 -9.18 -7.10
C PRO A 121 9.95 -10.37 -6.54
N SER A 122 9.75 -10.35 -5.22
CA SER A 122 9.02 -11.38 -4.49
C SER A 122 8.67 -10.86 -3.10
N LEU A 123 7.70 -11.50 -2.46
CA LEU A 123 7.37 -11.25 -1.07
C LEU A 123 8.60 -11.42 -0.16
N ALA A 124 9.46 -12.38 -0.46
CA ALA A 124 10.72 -12.59 0.25
C ALA A 124 11.64 -11.37 0.17
N LEU A 125 11.78 -10.79 -1.02
CA LEU A 125 12.59 -9.59 -1.20
C LEU A 125 12.00 -8.36 -0.48
N ILE A 126 10.67 -8.25 -0.42
CA ILE A 126 9.99 -7.23 0.40
C ILE A 126 10.31 -7.43 1.89
N TYR A 127 10.20 -8.66 2.39
CA TYR A 127 10.54 -8.98 3.79
C TYR A 127 11.98 -8.57 4.10
N LYS A 128 12.93 -8.96 3.24
CA LYS A 128 14.32 -8.54 3.38
C LYS A 128 14.48 -7.03 3.44
N LYS A 129 13.74 -6.27 2.62
CA LYS A 129 13.75 -4.80 2.66
C LYS A 129 13.22 -4.21 3.95
N ILE A 130 12.19 -4.81 4.53
CA ILE A 130 11.64 -4.35 5.80
C ILE A 130 12.67 -4.52 6.91
N ILE A 131 13.40 -5.64 6.92
CA ILE A 131 14.44 -5.92 7.92
C ILE A 131 15.73 -5.13 7.65
N GLU A 132 16.19 -5.08 6.40
CA GLU A 132 17.44 -4.46 5.93
C GLU A 132 17.16 -3.22 5.07
N SER A 133 16.57 -2.18 5.68
CA SER A 133 16.09 -0.96 4.98
C SER A 133 17.16 -0.23 4.15
N ASN A 134 18.44 -0.37 4.47
CA ASN A 134 19.56 0.30 3.79
C ASN A 134 20.16 -0.49 2.61
N SER A 135 19.72 -1.73 2.37
CA SER A 135 20.21 -2.50 1.23
C SER A 135 19.88 -1.78 -0.09
N LYS A 136 20.73 -1.84 -1.12
CA LYS A 136 20.37 -1.41 -2.48
C LYS A 136 19.85 -2.61 -3.26
N ILE A 137 18.68 -2.50 -3.89
CA ILE A 137 18.13 -3.55 -4.74
C ILE A 137 18.10 -3.04 -6.17
N SER A 138 18.68 -3.80 -7.08
CA SER A 138 18.54 -3.61 -8.51
C SER A 138 17.37 -4.47 -8.97
N ILE A 139 16.26 -3.83 -9.34
CA ILE A 139 15.09 -4.53 -9.85
C ILE A 139 15.24 -4.66 -11.37
N SER A 140 15.35 -5.88 -11.89
CA SER A 140 15.63 -6.13 -13.30
C SER A 140 14.38 -6.27 -14.17
N SER A 141 13.32 -6.92 -13.68
CA SER A 141 12.07 -7.17 -14.41
C SER A 141 10.93 -7.56 -13.46
N PRO A 142 9.65 -7.25 -13.76
CA PRO A 142 8.49 -7.76 -13.01
C PRO A 142 8.26 -9.27 -13.12
N ASP A 143 9.03 -10.01 -13.96
CA ASP A 143 8.83 -11.40 -14.44
C ASP A 143 8.15 -12.41 -13.50
N LEU A 144 8.26 -12.25 -12.18
CA LEU A 144 7.71 -13.17 -11.19
C LEU A 144 6.54 -12.63 -10.37
N ASP A 145 6.47 -11.33 -10.08
CA ASP A 145 5.45 -10.74 -9.20
C ASP A 145 5.33 -9.23 -9.45
N LEU A 146 4.23 -8.83 -10.10
CA LEU A 146 3.93 -7.43 -10.41
C LEU A 146 3.70 -6.59 -9.16
N GLU A 147 3.01 -7.14 -8.15
CA GLU A 147 2.77 -6.43 -6.89
C GLU A 147 4.09 -6.11 -6.19
N SER A 148 4.94 -7.13 -6.05
CA SER A 148 6.24 -6.94 -5.41
C SER A 148 7.14 -5.99 -6.20
N PHE A 149 7.10 -6.05 -7.53
CA PHE A 149 7.83 -5.12 -8.38
C PHE A 149 7.37 -3.67 -8.16
N ILE A 150 6.05 -3.43 -8.18
CA ILE A 150 5.47 -2.10 -7.95
C ILE A 150 5.84 -1.59 -6.56
N TYR A 151 5.70 -2.41 -5.52
CA TYR A 151 6.07 -2.04 -4.17
C TYR A 151 7.55 -1.60 -4.08
N LEU A 152 8.46 -2.41 -4.63
CA LEU A 152 9.89 -2.12 -4.61
C LEU A 152 10.24 -0.87 -5.43
N LEU A 153 9.54 -0.62 -6.54
CA LEU A 153 9.70 0.60 -7.35
C LEU A 153 9.37 1.86 -6.55
N PHE A 154 8.24 1.86 -5.83
CA PHE A 154 7.84 2.96 -4.95
C PHE A 154 8.77 3.11 -3.75
N LEU A 155 9.18 2.01 -3.14
CA LEU A 155 10.11 2.03 -2.03
C LEU A 155 11.47 2.65 -2.43
N ASN A 156 12.04 2.21 -3.54
CA ASN A 156 13.31 2.74 -4.05
C ASN A 156 13.20 4.22 -4.42
N SER A 157 12.09 4.64 -5.04
CA SER A 157 11.82 6.06 -5.34
C SER A 157 11.84 6.93 -4.09
N ASN A 158 11.17 6.48 -3.02
CA ASN A 158 11.13 7.19 -1.74
C ASN A 158 12.50 7.24 -1.04
N ILE A 159 13.26 6.13 -1.04
CA ILE A 159 14.58 6.06 -0.40
C ILE A 159 15.59 6.94 -1.14
N GLU A 160 15.57 6.94 -2.47
CA GLU A 160 16.54 7.68 -3.28
C GLU A 160 16.15 9.13 -3.54
N ASN A 161 14.96 9.57 -3.09
CA ASN A 161 14.36 10.85 -3.45
C ASN A 161 14.35 11.09 -4.97
N LYS A 162 14.02 10.05 -5.75
CA LYS A 162 13.98 10.08 -7.22
C LYS A 162 12.57 9.83 -7.72
N GLU A 163 12.16 10.57 -8.73
CA GLU A 163 10.89 10.32 -9.42
C GLU A 163 10.92 8.97 -10.16
N ILE A 164 9.78 8.27 -10.17
CA ILE A 164 9.60 7.04 -10.93
C ILE A 164 9.54 7.37 -12.43
N ASP A 165 10.36 6.69 -13.24
CA ASP A 165 10.34 6.85 -14.69
C ASP A 165 9.01 6.34 -15.28
N LEU A 166 8.23 7.26 -15.84
CA LEU A 166 6.93 6.97 -16.45
C LEU A 166 7.03 6.02 -17.65
N LYS A 167 8.21 5.88 -18.28
CA LYS A 167 8.42 4.88 -19.34
C LYS A 167 8.30 3.45 -18.80
N ILE A 168 8.76 3.21 -17.57
CA ILE A 168 8.60 1.90 -16.90
C ILE A 168 7.12 1.60 -16.74
N ILE A 169 6.35 2.56 -16.22
CA ILE A 169 4.91 2.42 -16.00
C ILE A 169 4.14 2.24 -17.31
N LYS A 170 4.50 2.98 -18.35
CA LYS A 170 3.91 2.83 -19.69
C LYS A 170 4.16 1.44 -20.27
N ASN A 171 5.38 0.92 -20.11
CA ASN A 171 5.72 -0.44 -20.54
C ASN A 171 4.98 -1.50 -19.72
N LEU A 172 4.82 -1.31 -18.41
CA LEU A 172 3.99 -2.20 -17.60
C LEU A 172 2.54 -2.17 -18.06
N LYS A 173 1.96 -0.99 -18.32
CA LYS A 173 0.55 -0.87 -18.73
C LYS A 173 0.28 -1.50 -20.09
N SER A 174 1.26 -1.55 -20.99
CA SER A 174 1.11 -2.27 -22.26
C SER A 174 1.13 -3.80 -22.10
N HIS A 175 1.78 -4.33 -21.06
CA HIS A 175 1.87 -5.77 -20.80
C HIS A 175 0.79 -6.27 -19.83
N TYR A 176 0.36 -5.42 -18.90
CA TYR A 176 -0.60 -5.70 -17.83
C TYR A 176 -1.79 -4.72 -17.90
N SER A 177 -2.43 -4.62 -19.06
CA SER A 177 -3.47 -3.62 -19.33
C SER A 177 -4.63 -3.66 -18.34
N ASP A 178 -4.98 -4.85 -17.88
CA ASP A 178 -6.17 -5.11 -17.06
C ASP A 178 -5.81 -5.33 -15.59
N SER A 179 -4.58 -5.02 -15.16
CA SER A 179 -4.17 -5.21 -13.78
C SER A 179 -4.63 -4.05 -12.90
N LEU A 180 -5.50 -4.38 -11.95
CA LEU A 180 -6.02 -3.43 -10.96
C LEU A 180 -4.89 -2.87 -10.09
N ILE A 181 -3.90 -3.69 -9.74
CA ILE A 181 -2.73 -3.29 -8.94
C ILE A 181 -1.97 -2.16 -9.64
N LEU A 182 -1.81 -2.28 -10.96
CA LEU A 182 -1.15 -1.26 -11.75
C LEU A 182 -1.99 0.02 -11.85
N ASP A 183 -3.32 -0.08 -11.90
CA ASP A 183 -4.21 1.09 -11.89
C ASP A 183 -4.11 1.87 -10.58
N PHE A 184 -4.10 1.18 -9.43
CA PHE A 184 -3.81 1.81 -8.14
C PHE A 184 -2.45 2.49 -8.13
N ALA A 185 -1.42 1.83 -8.65
CA ALA A 185 -0.07 2.40 -8.74
C ALA A 185 -0.03 3.67 -9.61
N ILE A 186 -0.68 3.67 -10.77
CA ILE A 186 -0.77 4.83 -11.66
C ILE A 186 -1.50 5.99 -10.97
N ALA A 187 -2.59 5.72 -10.25
CA ALA A 187 -3.32 6.73 -9.50
C ALA A 187 -2.49 7.31 -8.33
N TRP A 188 -1.74 6.49 -7.59
CA TRP A 188 -0.83 7.01 -6.56
C TRP A 188 0.32 7.82 -7.14
N LEU A 189 0.86 7.41 -8.29
CA LEU A 189 1.87 8.20 -9.00
C LEU A 189 1.33 9.56 -9.42
N GLY A 190 0.15 9.62 -10.01
CA GLY A 190 -0.48 10.87 -10.42
C GLY A 190 -0.76 11.78 -9.23
N LEU A 191 -1.14 11.22 -8.08
CA LEU A 191 -1.30 11.94 -6.82
C LEU A 191 0.04 12.45 -6.25
N SER A 192 1.11 11.67 -6.35
CA SER A 192 2.44 12.00 -5.79
C SER A 192 3.13 13.18 -6.48
N LYS A 193 2.78 13.47 -7.75
CA LYS A 193 3.41 14.56 -8.51
C LYS A 193 3.24 15.91 -7.80
N SER A 194 4.36 16.62 -7.68
CA SER A 194 4.44 17.91 -6.97
C SER A 194 3.85 19.06 -7.76
N THR A 195 3.87 18.97 -9.09
CA THR A 195 3.33 19.97 -10.02
C THR A 195 2.08 19.44 -10.71
N ILE A 196 1.07 20.30 -10.83
CA ILE A 196 -0.06 20.08 -11.73
C ILE A 196 0.48 20.33 -13.14
N ILE A 197 1.20 19.36 -13.70
CA ILE A 197 1.46 19.37 -15.12
C ILE A 197 0.13 18.96 -15.76
N ASN A 198 -0.56 19.93 -16.38
CA ASN A 198 -1.68 19.66 -17.29
C ASN A 198 -1.15 19.04 -18.59
N ASP A 199 -0.34 18.00 -18.45
CA ASP A 199 -0.02 17.08 -19.51
C ASP A 199 -1.12 16.03 -19.47
N ASP A 200 -2.25 16.37 -20.10
CA ASP A 200 -3.39 15.46 -20.23
C ASP A 200 -2.98 14.15 -20.93
N ASP A 201 -1.82 14.13 -21.62
CA ASP A 201 -1.24 12.95 -22.26
C ASP A 201 -0.36 12.11 -21.30
N SER A 202 -0.13 12.57 -20.06
CA SER A 202 0.63 11.82 -19.07
C SER A 202 -0.19 10.66 -18.49
N ILE A 203 0.36 9.45 -18.56
CA ILE A 203 -0.27 8.23 -18.02
C ILE A 203 -0.63 8.34 -16.53
N ALA A 204 0.17 9.08 -15.76
CA ALA A 204 -0.05 9.33 -14.34
C ALA A 204 -0.19 10.84 -14.11
N ASN A 205 -1.42 11.31 -13.94
CA ASN A 205 -1.73 12.72 -13.68
C ASN A 205 -2.81 12.86 -12.59
N ILE A 206 -2.95 14.08 -12.06
CA ILE A 206 -3.85 14.33 -10.93
C ILE A 206 -5.33 14.17 -11.28
N LYS A 207 -5.75 14.48 -12.52
CA LYS A 207 -7.15 14.31 -12.96
C LYS A 207 -7.52 12.83 -13.05
N ASN A 208 -6.65 12.00 -13.62
CA ASN A 208 -6.86 10.54 -13.69
C ASN A 208 -6.93 9.94 -12.28
N SER A 209 -6.05 10.41 -11.38
CA SER A 209 -6.04 9.98 -9.98
C SER A 209 -7.34 10.38 -9.27
N TYR A 210 -7.82 11.60 -9.52
CA TYR A 210 -9.11 12.08 -9.04
C TYR A 210 -10.24 11.16 -9.48
N TYR A 211 -10.42 10.94 -10.79
CA TYR A 211 -11.51 10.10 -11.30
C TYR A 211 -11.44 8.67 -10.77
N PHE A 212 -10.25 8.11 -10.67
CA PHE A 212 -10.05 6.77 -10.10
C PHE A 212 -10.49 6.69 -8.64
N PHE A 213 -10.05 7.61 -7.77
CA PHE A 213 -10.45 7.58 -6.36
C PHE A 213 -11.89 8.02 -6.12
N ASP A 214 -12.47 8.85 -7.00
CA ASP A 214 -13.87 9.24 -6.99
C ASP A 214 -14.78 8.04 -7.30
N GLU A 215 -14.44 7.27 -8.34
CA GLU A 215 -15.13 6.02 -8.69
C GLU A 215 -15.05 5.01 -7.52
N LEU A 216 -13.85 4.79 -6.98
CA LEU A 216 -13.68 3.87 -5.86
C LEU A 216 -14.41 4.32 -4.59
N SER A 217 -14.50 5.62 -4.34
CA SER A 217 -15.23 6.16 -3.18
C SER A 217 -16.75 6.15 -3.39
N SER A 218 -17.23 5.90 -4.61
CA SER A 218 -18.65 5.86 -4.94
C SER A 218 -19.24 4.44 -4.94
N SER A 219 -18.39 3.41 -4.90
CA SER A 219 -18.81 2.00 -4.91
C SER A 219 -18.77 1.38 -3.52
N SER A 220 -19.82 0.66 -3.12
CA SER A 220 -19.95 0.07 -1.78
C SER A 220 -18.80 -0.88 -1.41
N ASN A 221 -18.25 -1.59 -2.40
CA ASN A 221 -17.18 -2.57 -2.18
C ASN A 221 -15.82 -1.93 -1.96
N THR A 222 -15.64 -0.66 -2.34
CA THR A 222 -14.35 0.04 -2.31
C THR A 222 -14.39 1.32 -1.50
N ASP A 223 -15.58 1.74 -1.08
CA ASP A 223 -15.77 2.94 -0.27
C ASP A 223 -15.16 2.76 1.12
N SER A 224 -14.08 3.49 1.37
CA SER A 224 -13.17 3.25 2.48
C SER A 224 -12.52 4.54 2.95
N ILE A 225 -11.98 4.49 4.17
CA ILE A 225 -11.16 5.57 4.73
C ILE A 225 -9.98 5.89 3.81
N LYS A 226 -9.28 4.85 3.32
CA LYS A 226 -8.10 5.01 2.45
C LYS A 226 -8.44 5.73 1.15
N ASN A 227 -9.48 5.29 0.43
CA ASN A 227 -9.86 5.91 -0.84
C ASN A 227 -10.41 7.32 -0.63
N THR A 228 -11.18 7.55 0.44
CA THR A 228 -11.68 8.88 0.77
C THR A 228 -10.55 9.85 1.13
N ILE A 229 -9.48 9.39 1.81
CA ILE A 229 -8.27 10.21 2.08
C ILE A 229 -7.51 10.53 0.78
N ASN A 230 -7.41 9.57 -0.15
CA ASN A 230 -6.78 9.81 -1.44
C ASN A 230 -7.61 10.81 -2.28
N LEU A 231 -8.93 10.67 -2.29
CA LEU A 231 -9.85 11.60 -2.93
C LEU A 231 -9.73 13.00 -2.31
N LEU A 232 -9.68 13.10 -0.98
CA LEU A 232 -9.43 14.37 -0.28
C LEU A 232 -8.13 15.02 -0.76
N ALA A 233 -7.03 14.25 -0.86
CA ALA A 233 -5.76 14.76 -1.35
C ALA A 233 -5.85 15.24 -2.82
N CYS A 234 -6.59 14.53 -3.68
CA CYS A 234 -6.88 14.95 -5.05
C CYS A 234 -7.64 16.29 -5.08
N GLN A 235 -8.74 16.40 -4.32
CA GLN A 235 -9.57 17.62 -4.26
C GLN A 235 -8.76 18.82 -3.79
N LEU A 236 -7.93 18.66 -2.75
CA LEU A 236 -7.05 19.72 -2.26
C LEU A 236 -6.04 20.16 -3.32
N LYS A 237 -5.41 19.23 -4.05
CA LYS A 237 -4.48 19.56 -5.13
C LYS A 237 -5.17 20.26 -6.31
N LEU A 238 -6.42 19.91 -6.61
CA LEU A 238 -7.21 20.54 -7.66
C LEU A 238 -7.82 21.89 -7.24
N GLY A 239 -7.77 22.24 -5.95
CA GLY A 239 -8.35 23.48 -5.42
C GLY A 239 -9.86 23.40 -5.15
N ASN A 240 -10.43 22.20 -5.15
CA ASN A 240 -11.85 21.91 -4.95
C ASN A 240 -12.17 21.86 -3.45
N ILE A 241 -12.16 23.02 -2.79
CA ILE A 241 -12.28 23.13 -1.33
C ILE A 241 -13.64 22.67 -0.78
N PRO A 242 -14.80 22.99 -1.40
CA PRO A 242 -16.09 22.47 -0.94
C PRO A 242 -16.12 20.93 -0.91
N GLU A 243 -15.65 20.28 -1.97
CA GLU A 243 -15.64 18.83 -2.12
C GLU A 243 -14.61 18.17 -1.19
N ALA A 244 -13.48 18.84 -0.91
CA ALA A 244 -12.54 18.42 0.11
C ALA A 244 -13.18 18.41 1.51
N LEU A 245 -14.04 19.39 1.82
CA LEU A 245 -14.79 19.40 3.07
C LEU A 245 -15.82 18.26 3.14
N GLU A 246 -16.51 17.97 2.05
CA GLU A 246 -17.41 16.81 1.97
C GLU A 246 -16.67 15.49 2.24
N CYS A 247 -15.45 15.33 1.71
CA CYS A 247 -14.61 14.17 2.01
C CYS A 247 -14.29 14.08 3.52
N ILE A 248 -14.00 15.20 4.17
CA ILE A 248 -13.74 15.22 5.63
C ILE A 248 -14.99 14.86 6.43
N GLU A 249 -16.17 15.33 6.02
CA GLU A 249 -17.42 14.95 6.68
C GLU A 249 -17.72 13.47 6.45
N LYS A 250 -17.53 12.96 5.23
CA LYS A 250 -17.65 11.53 4.92
C LYS A 250 -16.71 10.69 5.79
N LEU A 251 -15.47 11.15 6.02
CA LEU A 251 -14.53 10.41 6.87
C LEU A 251 -15.02 10.19 8.30
N LYS A 252 -15.92 11.03 8.81
CA LYS A 252 -16.51 10.88 10.15
C LYS A 252 -17.58 9.78 10.22
N SER A 253 -18.09 9.30 9.09
CA SER A 253 -19.11 8.24 9.07
C SER A 253 -18.51 6.83 9.13
N PHE A 254 -17.21 6.68 8.83
CA PHE A 254 -16.52 5.40 8.96
C PHE A 254 -16.27 5.03 10.41
N ASN A 255 -16.20 3.72 10.67
CA ASN A 255 -15.93 3.18 12.00
C ASN A 255 -14.47 3.40 12.38
N GLU A 256 -14.21 3.88 13.60
CA GLU A 256 -12.84 4.10 14.11
C GLU A 256 -12.02 2.81 14.13
N LYS A 257 -12.67 1.64 14.31
CA LYS A 257 -12.01 0.33 14.30
C LYS A 257 -11.29 0.02 12.99
N ASP A 258 -11.74 0.61 11.88
CA ASP A 258 -11.14 0.41 10.57
C ASP A 258 -10.02 1.43 10.29
N THR A 259 -9.76 2.36 11.22
CA THR A 259 -8.79 3.44 11.00
C THR A 259 -7.37 3.01 11.36
N LEU A 260 -6.53 2.82 10.34
CA LEU A 260 -5.11 2.59 10.57
C LEU A 260 -4.39 3.87 11.03
N LYS A 261 -3.37 3.70 11.89
CA LYS A 261 -2.52 4.80 12.37
C LYS A 261 -1.88 5.59 11.21
N SER A 262 -1.48 4.91 10.14
CA SER A 262 -0.92 5.53 8.92
C SER A 262 -1.94 6.40 8.18
N TRP A 263 -3.23 6.04 8.19
CA TRP A 263 -4.29 6.84 7.57
C TRP A 263 -4.63 8.06 8.40
N ASN A 264 -4.62 7.95 9.72
CA ASN A 264 -4.75 9.11 10.60
C ASN A 264 -3.62 10.13 10.35
N TYR A 265 -2.38 9.66 10.16
CA TYR A 265 -1.28 10.54 9.74
C TYR A 265 -1.59 11.27 8.43
N SER A 266 -1.96 10.54 7.37
CA SER A 266 -2.31 11.14 6.07
C SER A 266 -3.46 12.14 6.16
N LEU A 267 -4.48 11.84 6.97
CA LEU A 267 -5.61 12.76 7.21
C LEU A 267 -5.17 14.05 7.90
N LEU A 268 -4.30 13.96 8.91
CA LEU A 268 -3.77 15.16 9.59
C LEU A 268 -2.97 16.03 8.62
N ILE A 269 -2.14 15.43 7.76
CA ILE A 269 -1.41 16.15 6.71
C ILE A 269 -2.37 16.89 5.76
N ASN A 270 -3.42 16.22 5.29
CA ASN A 270 -4.42 16.83 4.43
C ASN A 270 -5.18 17.97 5.14
N LYS A 271 -5.49 17.83 6.43
CA LYS A 271 -6.11 18.91 7.22
C LYS A 271 -5.18 20.11 7.38
N ILE A 272 -3.88 19.89 7.60
CA ILE A 272 -2.89 20.99 7.65
C ILE A 272 -2.84 21.71 6.30
N ALA A 273 -2.85 20.97 5.18
CA ALA A 273 -2.89 21.56 3.85
C ALA A 273 -4.16 22.40 3.63
N LEU A 274 -5.33 21.88 4.02
CA LEU A 274 -6.60 22.60 3.94
C LEU A 274 -6.59 23.90 4.74
N GLU A 275 -6.16 23.87 6.00
CA GLU A 275 -6.12 25.07 6.84
C GLU A 275 -5.04 26.06 6.37
N SER A 276 -3.99 25.58 5.71
CA SER A 276 -3.03 26.44 5.01
C SER A 276 -3.69 27.17 3.83
N ILE A 277 -4.49 26.48 3.02
CA ILE A 277 -5.21 27.09 1.88
C ILE A 277 -6.23 28.12 2.37
N LYS A 278 -6.93 27.84 3.47
CA LYS A 278 -7.89 28.75 4.10
C LYS A 278 -7.24 29.93 4.85
N LEU A 279 -5.91 29.96 4.94
CA LEU A 279 -5.15 30.95 5.74
C LEU A 279 -5.52 30.95 7.24
N ASN A 280 -5.98 29.81 7.76
CA ASN A 280 -6.35 29.64 9.16
C ASN A 280 -5.15 29.19 10.00
N SER A 281 -4.38 30.16 10.49
CA SER A 281 -3.13 29.90 11.20
C SER A 281 -3.31 29.18 12.54
N VAL A 282 -4.39 29.45 13.28
CA VAL A 282 -4.64 28.88 14.62
C VAL A 282 -4.87 27.38 14.52
N ASP A 283 -5.81 26.95 13.68
CA ASP A 283 -6.13 25.53 13.55
C ASP A 283 -4.98 24.78 12.89
N ARG A 284 -4.29 25.39 11.90
CA ARG A 284 -3.10 24.81 11.30
C ARG A 284 -2.01 24.52 12.32
N LEU A 285 -1.69 25.46 13.20
CA LEU A 285 -0.68 25.27 14.24
C LEU A 285 -1.10 24.17 15.23
N SER A 286 -2.38 24.12 15.61
CA SER A 286 -2.88 23.06 16.49
C SER A 286 -2.70 21.65 15.88
N LEU A 287 -2.91 21.53 14.55
CA LEU A 287 -2.72 20.28 13.82
C LEU A 287 -1.24 19.91 13.68
N ILE A 288 -0.35 20.89 13.46
CA ILE A 288 1.10 20.67 13.43
C ILE A 288 1.60 20.13 14.78
N GLU A 289 1.18 20.74 15.89
CA GLU A 289 1.54 20.27 17.23
C GLU A 289 1.01 18.86 17.50
N LYS A 290 -0.20 18.55 17.01
CA LYS A 290 -0.73 17.18 17.06
C LYS A 290 0.14 16.20 16.28
N ILE A 291 0.60 16.54 15.07
CA ILE A 291 1.51 15.67 14.30
C ILE A 291 2.85 15.49 15.02
N LYS A 292 3.45 16.56 15.55
CA LYS A 292 4.71 16.46 16.31
C LYS A 292 4.59 15.52 17.51
N LYS A 293 3.43 15.54 18.18
CA LYS A 293 3.14 14.66 19.32
C LYS A 293 2.90 13.22 18.91
N ASP A 294 2.01 12.99 17.94
CA ASP A 294 1.52 11.64 17.59
C ASP A 294 2.48 10.90 16.63
N PHE A 295 3.27 11.65 15.85
CA PHE A 295 4.17 11.18 14.79
C PHE A 295 5.51 11.94 14.74
N PRO A 296 6.30 11.95 15.84
CA PRO A 296 7.53 12.76 15.95
C PRO A 296 8.59 12.42 14.89
N GLU A 297 8.66 11.16 14.46
CA GLU A 297 9.66 10.68 13.48
C GLU A 297 9.17 10.73 12.03
N SER A 298 8.01 11.34 11.77
CA SER A 298 7.44 11.43 10.43
C SER A 298 8.27 12.33 9.50
N SER A 299 8.20 12.05 8.20
CA SER A 299 8.90 12.85 7.18
C SER A 299 8.47 14.32 7.22
N TYR A 300 7.21 14.62 7.56
CA TYR A 300 6.72 15.99 7.70
C TYR A 300 7.41 16.74 8.85
N VAL A 301 7.57 16.10 10.01
CA VAL A 301 8.23 16.72 11.18
C VAL A 301 9.72 16.93 10.91
N LYS A 302 10.38 15.98 10.24
CA LYS A 302 11.77 16.12 9.81
C LYS A 302 11.96 17.30 8.87
N ASP A 303 11.15 17.37 7.81
CA ASP A 303 11.17 18.50 6.86
C ASP A 303 10.89 19.85 7.53
N LEU A 304 9.96 19.89 8.49
CA LEU A 304 9.67 21.11 9.25
C LEU A 304 10.89 21.56 10.08
N ASN A 305 11.52 20.66 10.82
CA ASN A 305 12.69 20.96 11.63
C ASN A 305 13.88 21.40 10.76
N GLU A 306 14.14 20.71 9.64
CA GLU A 306 15.18 21.07 8.69
C GLU A 306 14.98 22.49 8.12
N LYS A 307 13.73 22.87 7.83
CA LYS A 307 13.39 24.22 7.35
C LYS A 307 13.51 25.28 8.44
N ASP A 308 13.12 24.97 9.67
CA ASP A 308 13.26 25.89 10.81
C ASP A 308 14.74 26.15 11.13
N ASP A 309 15.58 25.12 11.08
CA ASP A 309 17.04 25.23 11.25
C ASP A 309 17.67 26.05 10.12
N LEU A 310 17.28 25.80 8.86
CA LEU A 310 17.75 26.55 7.71
C LEU A 310 17.36 28.04 7.80
N PHE A 311 16.11 28.32 8.17
CA PHE A 311 15.64 29.69 8.35
C PHE A 311 16.41 30.40 9.46
N THR A 312 16.62 29.74 10.60
CA THR A 312 17.40 30.28 11.73
C THR A 312 18.84 30.57 11.32
N SER A 313 19.47 29.67 10.56
CA SER A 313 20.82 29.86 10.00
C SER A 313 20.87 31.08 9.08
N ILE A 314 19.89 31.24 8.19
CA ILE A 314 19.80 32.41 7.29
C ILE A 314 19.65 33.69 8.12
N VAL A 315 18.71 33.74 9.05
CA VAL A 315 18.48 34.91 9.91
C VAL A 315 19.74 35.30 10.68
N SER A 316 20.49 34.33 11.20
CA SER A 316 21.77 34.59 11.90
C SER A 316 22.88 35.14 11.00
N THR A 317 22.78 34.95 9.68
CA THR A 317 23.75 35.46 8.71
C THR A 317 23.48 36.93 8.35
N TYR A 318 22.22 37.37 8.44
CA TYR A 318 21.78 38.72 8.05
C TYR A 318 21.48 39.66 9.22
N ASN A 319 21.52 39.15 10.46
CA ASN A 319 21.46 39.93 11.71
C ASN A 319 22.84 40.13 12.30
#